data_AF-M4VJV8-F1
#
_entry.id   AF-M4VJV8-F1
#
_cell.length_a   1.000
_cell.length_b   1.000
_cell.length_c   1.000
_cell.angle_alpha   90.00
_cell.angle_beta   90.00
_cell.angle_gamma   90.00
#
_symmetry.space_group_name_H-M   'P 1'
#
loop_
_entity.id
_entity.type
_entity.pdbx_description
1 polymer ?
#
loop_
_entity_poly.entity_id
_entity_poly.type
_entity_poly.pdbx_seq_one_letter_code
_entity_poly.pdbx_strand_id
1 'polypeptide(L)'
;MAITADQIRAARALKNWSQADLAERVDMATPSIGNIESGKHNPTPQTQAAIIEAFEDAGIEFIDGGVRKKQDLVTIFEGDDCYLKLLDDVFRTLAKSKGEVLFSGSDETRSPPEVIEKLRAIRRSGIRMRSLVMENDTYLMGSLGEYRYMPKSVFVDSDVKVIFGDCIAYLVSWKDVWKVIILREPSISAEATRIFEFFWSVGQIPTTSTAEILYEEKTQ
;
A
#
# COMPACT_ATOMS: atom_id res chain seq x y z
N MET A 1 -11.99 25.67 -3.79
CA MET A 1 -10.64 26.23 -3.60
C MET A 1 -10.28 27.02 -4.84
N ALA A 2 -9.65 28.20 -4.72
CA ALA A 2 -9.13 28.95 -5.87
C ALA A 2 -7.70 28.46 -6.20
N ILE A 3 -7.41 28.10 -7.45
CA ILE A 3 -6.06 27.71 -7.89
C ILE A 3 -5.36 28.90 -8.56
N THR A 4 -4.05 29.00 -8.40
CA THR A 4 -3.25 30.09 -8.95
C THR A 4 -2.61 29.73 -10.29
N ALA A 5 -2.21 30.74 -11.06
CA ALA A 5 -1.44 30.56 -12.29
C ALA A 5 -0.15 29.73 -12.06
N ASP A 6 0.51 29.94 -10.91
CA ASP A 6 1.72 29.20 -10.52
C ASP A 6 1.43 27.71 -10.29
N GLN A 7 0.33 27.39 -9.60
CA GLN A 7 -0.10 26.01 -9.42
C GLN A 7 -0.44 25.31 -10.74
N ILE A 8 -1.09 26.01 -11.68
CA ILE A 8 -1.39 25.45 -13.02
C ILE A 8 -0.09 25.13 -13.75
N ARG A 9 0.87 26.07 -13.78
CA ARG A 9 2.18 25.84 -14.41
C ARG A 9 2.94 24.69 -13.75
N ALA A 10 2.90 24.60 -12.42
CA ALA A 10 3.55 23.53 -11.68
C ALA A 10 2.90 22.16 -11.96
N ALA A 11 1.56 22.06 -11.99
CA ALA A 11 0.86 20.82 -12.31
C ALA A 11 1.21 20.33 -13.71
N ARG A 12 1.25 21.28 -14.65
CA ARG A 12 1.60 21.01 -16.04
C ARG A 12 3.04 20.54 -16.20
N ALA A 13 3.98 21.11 -15.43
CA ALA A 13 5.36 20.65 -15.36
C ALA A 13 5.46 19.23 -14.76
N LEU A 14 4.72 18.92 -13.68
CA LEU A 14 4.71 17.57 -13.08
C LEU A 14 4.21 16.48 -14.04
N LYS A 15 3.32 16.84 -14.98
CA LYS A 15 2.80 15.93 -16.02
C LYS A 15 3.57 15.97 -17.34
N ASN A 16 4.57 16.84 -17.48
CA ASN A 16 5.24 17.14 -18.75
C ASN A 16 4.26 17.53 -19.87
N TRP A 17 3.20 18.28 -19.54
CA TRP A 17 2.23 18.77 -20.51
C TRP A 17 2.67 20.12 -21.09
N SER A 18 2.45 20.31 -22.39
CA SER A 18 2.46 21.61 -23.04
C SER A 18 1.16 22.38 -22.75
N GLN A 19 1.13 23.68 -23.03
CA GLN A 19 -0.12 24.45 -22.95
C GLN A 19 -1.19 23.91 -23.90
N ALA A 20 -0.78 23.35 -25.04
CA ALA A 20 -1.69 22.73 -26.00
C ALA A 20 -2.30 21.43 -25.42
N ASP A 21 -1.50 20.63 -24.71
CA ASP A 21 -1.99 19.40 -24.04
C ASP A 21 -3.08 19.71 -23.00
N LEU A 22 -2.88 20.77 -22.20
CA LEU A 22 -3.89 21.20 -21.23
C LEU A 22 -5.12 21.76 -21.95
N ALA A 23 -4.91 22.60 -22.96
CA ALA A 23 -5.98 23.23 -23.73
C ALA A 23 -6.92 22.18 -24.38
N GLU A 24 -6.35 21.12 -24.96
CA GLU A 24 -7.11 19.99 -25.50
C GLU A 24 -7.95 19.29 -24.44
N ARG A 25 -7.40 19.07 -23.24
CA ARG A 25 -8.08 18.34 -22.15
C ARG A 25 -9.23 19.12 -21.53
N VAL A 26 -9.18 20.45 -21.56
CA VAL A 26 -10.24 21.30 -21.00
C VAL A 26 -11.11 21.95 -22.06
N ASP A 27 -10.99 21.52 -23.32
CA ASP A 27 -11.71 22.07 -24.48
C ASP A 27 -11.61 23.60 -24.59
N MET A 28 -10.37 24.11 -24.56
CA MET A 28 -10.08 25.54 -24.66
C MET A 28 -9.04 25.82 -25.75
N ALA A 29 -9.00 27.08 -26.21
CA ALA A 29 -7.92 27.51 -27.08
C ALA A 29 -6.61 27.65 -26.30
N THR A 30 -5.49 27.19 -26.87
CA THR A 30 -4.13 27.29 -26.27
C THR A 30 -3.77 28.71 -25.78
N PRO A 31 -4.08 29.81 -26.53
CA PRO A 31 -3.83 31.16 -26.03
C PRO A 31 -4.56 31.51 -24.74
N SER A 32 -5.75 30.94 -24.51
CA SER A 32 -6.52 31.13 -23.28
C SER A 32 -5.79 30.52 -22.08
N ILE A 33 -5.24 29.31 -22.23
CA ILE A 33 -4.38 28.69 -21.20
C ILE A 33 -3.14 29.54 -20.94
N GLY A 34 -2.47 30.02 -21.99
CA GLY A 34 -1.31 30.90 -21.84
C GLY A 34 -1.62 32.22 -21.12
N ASN A 35 -2.79 32.80 -21.36
CA ASN A 35 -3.25 34.01 -20.67
C ASN A 35 -3.59 33.76 -19.19
N ILE A 36 -4.16 32.59 -18.86
CA ILE A 36 -4.42 32.17 -17.48
C ILE A 36 -3.10 31.96 -16.73
N GLU A 37 -2.17 31.20 -17.32
CA GLU A 37 -0.86 30.89 -16.71
C GLU A 37 0.07 32.09 -16.56
N SER A 38 -0.14 33.16 -17.33
CA SER A 38 0.60 34.42 -17.20
C SER A 38 -0.08 35.43 -16.26
N GLY A 39 -1.24 35.09 -15.68
CA GLY A 39 -1.99 35.99 -14.80
C GLY A 39 -2.71 37.13 -15.52
N LYS A 40 -2.75 37.13 -16.87
CA LYS A 40 -3.47 38.14 -17.65
C LYS A 40 -4.98 37.99 -17.52
N HIS A 41 -5.46 36.76 -17.30
CA HIS A 41 -6.87 36.44 -17.15
C HIS A 41 -7.05 35.51 -15.95
N ASN A 42 -8.02 35.83 -15.09
CA ASN A 42 -8.46 34.89 -14.08
C ASN A 42 -9.46 33.92 -14.69
N PRO A 43 -9.30 32.59 -14.50
CA PRO A 43 -10.26 31.62 -15.00
C PRO A 43 -11.62 31.83 -14.32
N THR A 44 -12.70 31.63 -15.07
CA THR A 44 -14.04 31.55 -14.47
C THR A 44 -14.11 30.35 -13.52
N PRO A 45 -15.06 30.29 -12.58
CA PRO A 45 -15.23 29.12 -11.72
C PRO A 45 -15.39 27.80 -12.51
N GLN A 46 -16.07 27.85 -13.65
CA GLN A 46 -16.26 26.68 -14.53
C GLN A 46 -14.94 26.26 -15.20
N THR A 47 -14.21 27.21 -15.78
CA THR A 47 -12.88 26.95 -16.35
C THR A 47 -11.91 26.41 -15.31
N GLN A 48 -11.98 26.97 -14.10
CA GLN A 48 -11.14 26.55 -12.99
C GLN A 48 -11.44 25.10 -12.58
N ALA A 49 -12.72 24.72 -12.49
CA ALA A 49 -13.12 23.35 -12.20
C ALA A 49 -12.63 22.37 -13.29
N ALA A 50 -12.79 22.72 -14.57
CA ALA A 50 -12.32 21.89 -15.67
C ALA A 50 -10.79 21.67 -15.65
N ILE A 51 -10.02 22.71 -15.34
CA ILE A 51 -8.56 22.59 -15.19
C ILE A 51 -8.21 21.69 -14.01
N ILE A 52 -8.89 21.83 -12.86
CA ILE A 52 -8.65 20.98 -11.68
C ILE A 52 -8.93 19.52 -12.04
N GLU A 53 -10.12 19.23 -12.59
CA GLU A 53 -10.56 17.88 -12.97
C GLU A 53 -9.58 17.22 -13.95
N ALA A 54 -9.17 17.92 -15.01
CA ALA A 54 -8.21 17.40 -15.99
C ALA A 54 -6.88 16.97 -15.35
N PHE A 55 -6.40 17.70 -14.34
CA PHE A 55 -5.18 17.36 -13.60
C PHE A 55 -5.41 16.26 -12.55
N GLU A 56 -6.56 16.25 -11.88
CA GLU A 56 -6.95 15.22 -10.90
C GLU A 56 -7.08 13.84 -11.56
N ASP A 57 -7.70 13.78 -12.74
CA ASP A 57 -7.78 12.57 -13.56
C ASP A 57 -6.41 12.10 -14.03
N ALA A 58 -5.48 13.04 -14.19
CA ALA A 58 -4.09 12.76 -14.49
C ALA A 58 -3.25 12.45 -13.25
N GLY A 59 -3.84 12.29 -12.06
CA GLY A 59 -3.13 11.93 -10.83
C GLY A 59 -2.33 13.08 -10.24
N ILE A 60 -2.78 14.33 -10.40
CA ILE A 60 -2.26 15.51 -9.68
C ILE A 60 -3.36 16.03 -8.76
N GLU A 61 -3.03 16.35 -7.52
CA GLU A 61 -3.94 17.07 -6.62
C GLU A 61 -3.39 18.47 -6.33
N PHE A 62 -4.31 19.44 -6.23
CA PHE A 62 -3.98 20.79 -5.79
C PHE A 62 -4.08 20.85 -4.27
N ILE A 63 -3.09 21.49 -3.64
CA ILE A 63 -3.01 21.68 -2.19
C ILE A 63 -2.78 23.16 -1.88
N ASP A 64 -2.91 23.55 -0.60
CA ASP A 64 -2.60 24.93 -0.22
C ASP A 64 -1.14 25.27 -0.56
N GLY A 65 -0.95 26.38 -1.28
CA GLY A 65 0.37 26.83 -1.74
C GLY A 65 1.07 25.97 -2.79
N GLY A 66 0.45 24.91 -3.34
CA GLY A 66 1.16 24.03 -4.26
C GLY A 66 0.34 22.97 -4.99
N VAL A 67 1.06 22.02 -5.59
CA VAL A 67 0.53 20.85 -6.29
C VAL A 67 1.41 19.65 -5.98
N ARG A 68 0.83 18.46 -5.94
CA ARG A 68 1.57 17.21 -5.80
C ARG A 68 0.93 16.12 -6.63
N LYS A 69 1.66 15.03 -6.86
CA LYS A 69 1.03 13.82 -7.42
C LYS A 69 0.05 13.27 -6.40
N LYS A 70 -1.15 12.92 -6.85
CA LYS A 70 -2.16 12.24 -6.05
C LYS A 70 -1.52 10.98 -5.48
N GLN A 71 -1.60 10.81 -4.17
CA GLN A 71 -1.21 9.56 -3.54
C GLN A 71 -2.35 8.55 -3.75
N ASP A 72 -2.03 7.37 -4.28
CA ASP A 72 -2.97 6.26 -4.32
C ASP A 72 -3.15 5.73 -2.89
N LEU A 73 -4.01 6.42 -2.12
CA LEU A 73 -4.32 6.07 -0.74
C LEU A 73 -4.91 4.67 -0.62
N VAL A 74 -5.57 4.19 -1.69
CA VAL A 74 -6.14 2.84 -1.76
C VAL A 74 -5.63 2.16 -3.03
N THR A 75 -5.01 1.00 -2.88
CA THR A 75 -4.65 0.09 -3.99
C THR A 75 -5.47 -1.19 -3.86
N ILE A 76 -6.08 -1.66 -4.94
CA ILE A 76 -6.82 -2.93 -4.96
C ILE A 76 -6.16 -3.87 -5.97
N PHE A 77 -5.79 -5.07 -5.51
CA PHE A 77 -5.41 -6.18 -6.39
C PHE A 77 -6.50 -7.24 -6.35
N GLU A 78 -6.89 -7.75 -7.52
CA GLU A 78 -7.89 -8.80 -7.66
C GLU A 78 -7.30 -10.01 -8.42
N GLY A 79 -7.87 -11.18 -8.19
CA GLY A 79 -7.50 -12.43 -8.83
C GLY A 79 -6.56 -13.29 -7.98
N ASP A 80 -6.26 -14.49 -8.47
CA ASP A 80 -5.52 -15.51 -7.71
C ASP A 80 -4.08 -15.08 -7.35
N ASP A 81 -3.50 -14.14 -8.10
CA ASP A 81 -2.18 -13.59 -7.86
C ASP A 81 -2.19 -12.32 -6.97
N CYS A 82 -3.34 -11.92 -6.42
CA CYS A 82 -3.46 -10.67 -5.66
C CYS A 82 -2.52 -10.63 -4.45
N TYR A 83 -2.30 -11.76 -3.79
CA TYR A 83 -1.38 -11.85 -2.64
C TYR A 83 0.09 -11.77 -3.07
N LEU A 84 0.46 -12.30 -4.24
CA LEU A 84 1.81 -12.13 -4.78
C LEU A 84 2.09 -10.66 -5.13
N LYS A 85 1.10 -9.97 -5.71
CA LYS A 85 1.17 -8.52 -5.98
C LYS A 85 1.34 -7.70 -4.69
N LEU A 86 0.68 -8.09 -3.60
CA LEU A 86 0.92 -7.50 -2.28
C LEU A 86 2.38 -7.71 -1.82
N LEU A 87 2.91 -8.93 -1.92
CA LEU A 87 4.28 -9.21 -1.52
C LEU A 87 5.32 -8.47 -2.38
N ASP A 88 5.03 -8.25 -3.67
CA ASP A 88 5.82 -7.37 -4.53
C ASP A 88 5.84 -5.92 -4.02
N ASP A 89 4.69 -5.41 -3.58
CA ASP A 89 4.55 -4.07 -3.04
C ASP A 89 5.27 -3.91 -1.69
N VAL A 90 5.15 -4.91 -0.80
CA VAL A 90 5.93 -5.02 0.44
C VAL A 90 7.42 -4.94 0.14
N PHE A 91 7.90 -5.76 -0.80
CA PHE A 91 9.30 -5.79 -1.18
C PHE A 91 9.77 -4.42 -1.68
N ARG A 92 9.06 -3.80 -2.63
CA ARG A 92 9.43 -2.50 -3.20
C ARG A 92 9.44 -1.39 -2.14
N THR A 93 8.44 -1.40 -1.26
CA THR A 93 8.28 -0.39 -0.19
C THR A 93 9.44 -0.47 0.81
N LEU A 94 9.85 -1.68 1.18
CA LEU A 94 10.87 -1.90 2.22
C LEU A 94 12.28 -2.15 1.68
N ALA A 95 12.46 -2.30 0.36
CA ALA A 95 13.73 -2.69 -0.25
C ALA A 95 14.90 -1.76 0.11
N LYS A 96 14.64 -0.45 0.25
CA LYS A 96 15.65 0.55 0.61
C LYS A 96 15.96 0.58 2.10
N SER A 97 14.92 0.53 2.94
CA SER A 97 15.07 0.66 4.40
C SER A 97 15.50 -0.63 5.08
N LYS A 98 15.30 -1.79 4.43
CA LYS A 98 15.45 -3.12 5.06
C LYS A 98 14.64 -3.20 6.36
N GLY A 99 13.43 -2.66 6.27
CA GLY A 99 12.50 -2.53 7.39
C GLY A 99 11.90 -3.87 7.81
N GLU A 100 10.71 -3.79 8.37
CA GLU A 100 9.95 -4.94 8.86
C GLU A 100 8.57 -4.97 8.20
N VAL A 101 8.08 -6.18 7.97
CA VAL A 101 6.68 -6.44 7.63
C VAL A 101 6.05 -7.25 8.75
N LEU A 102 4.84 -6.86 9.15
CA LEU A 102 4.07 -7.50 10.21
C LEU A 102 2.86 -8.20 9.59
N PHE A 103 2.65 -9.46 9.93
CA PHE A 103 1.48 -10.23 9.52
C PHE A 103 0.59 -10.49 10.72
N SER A 104 -0.68 -10.10 10.67
CA SER A 104 -1.64 -10.32 11.74
C SER A 104 -2.73 -11.27 11.29
N GLY A 105 -2.90 -12.38 12.01
CA GLY A 105 -3.87 -13.41 11.66
C GLY A 105 -3.36 -14.35 10.56
N SER A 106 -2.07 -14.67 10.57
CA SER A 106 -1.48 -15.56 9.57
C SER A 106 -1.96 -16.99 9.76
N ASP A 107 -2.27 -17.65 8.65
CA ASP A 107 -2.43 -19.10 8.55
C ASP A 107 -1.51 -19.58 7.43
N GLU A 108 -0.39 -20.16 7.82
CA GLU A 108 0.68 -20.53 6.90
C GLU A 108 0.36 -21.79 6.10
N THR A 109 -0.60 -22.60 6.56
CA THR A 109 -1.05 -23.80 5.82
C THR A 109 -1.69 -23.44 4.46
N ARG A 110 -2.14 -22.20 4.31
CA ARG A 110 -2.76 -21.66 3.09
C ARG A 110 -1.76 -21.09 2.07
N SER A 111 -0.47 -21.08 2.37
CA SER A 111 0.55 -20.48 1.49
C SER A 111 0.94 -21.43 0.36
N PRO A 112 0.67 -21.11 -0.91
CA PRO A 112 1.14 -21.92 -2.03
C PRO A 112 2.66 -21.74 -2.25
N PRO A 113 3.34 -22.66 -2.97
CA PRO A 113 4.79 -22.65 -3.16
C PRO A 113 5.36 -21.31 -3.65
N GLU A 114 4.67 -20.64 -4.57
CA GLU A 114 5.08 -19.35 -5.12
C GLU A 114 5.05 -18.23 -4.09
N VAL A 115 4.11 -18.27 -3.13
CA VAL A 115 4.06 -17.33 -2.00
C VAL A 115 5.20 -17.62 -1.03
N ILE A 116 5.48 -18.90 -0.76
CA ILE A 116 6.61 -19.32 0.09
C ILE A 116 7.94 -18.83 -0.50
N GLU A 117 8.18 -19.05 -1.79
CA GLU A 117 9.38 -18.57 -2.48
C GLU A 117 9.51 -17.06 -2.46
N LYS A 118 8.38 -16.34 -2.61
CA LYS A 118 8.37 -14.88 -2.52
C LYS A 118 8.77 -14.39 -1.13
N LEU A 119 8.23 -15.00 -0.08
CA LEU A 119 8.60 -14.67 1.31
C LEU A 119 10.06 -14.99 1.60
N ARG A 120 10.59 -16.13 1.11
CA ARG A 120 12.03 -16.45 1.16
C ARG A 120 12.87 -15.37 0.49
N ALA A 121 12.49 -14.91 -0.70
CA ALA A 121 13.18 -13.84 -1.40
C ALA A 121 13.17 -12.51 -0.62
N ILE A 122 12.03 -12.15 -0.01
CA ILE A 122 11.91 -10.95 0.82
C ILE A 122 12.83 -11.06 2.05
N ARG A 123 12.84 -12.20 2.74
CA ARG A 123 13.75 -12.45 3.88
C ARG A 123 15.22 -12.35 3.49
N ARG A 124 15.63 -12.99 2.39
CA ARG A 124 17.00 -12.90 1.84
C ARG A 124 17.44 -11.48 1.53
N SER A 125 16.49 -10.59 1.25
CA SER A 125 16.79 -9.18 1.00
C SER A 125 17.11 -8.37 2.26
N GLY A 126 16.97 -8.95 3.46
CA GLY A 126 17.22 -8.33 4.76
C GLY A 126 16.00 -7.71 5.42
N ILE A 127 14.80 -7.91 4.86
CA ILE A 127 13.54 -7.45 5.47
C ILE A 127 13.12 -8.43 6.57
N ARG A 128 12.87 -7.91 7.78
CA ARG A 128 12.43 -8.71 8.92
C ARG A 128 10.93 -9.01 8.86
N MET A 129 10.51 -10.10 9.49
CA MET A 129 9.12 -10.52 9.55
C MET A 129 8.72 -10.86 10.97
N ARG A 130 7.53 -10.44 11.38
CA ARG A 130 6.85 -10.92 12.59
C ARG A 130 5.42 -11.30 12.26
N SER A 131 4.90 -12.32 12.93
CA SER A 131 3.61 -12.90 12.63
C SER A 131 2.79 -13.16 13.90
N LEU A 132 1.55 -12.69 13.93
CA LEU A 132 0.55 -13.14 14.90
C LEU A 132 -0.24 -14.30 14.30
N VAL A 133 -0.23 -15.43 15.00
CA VAL A 133 -0.87 -16.68 14.59
C VAL A 133 -1.92 -17.09 15.61
N MET A 134 -2.89 -17.91 15.20
CA MET A 134 -3.94 -18.39 16.10
C MET A 134 -3.34 -19.15 17.28
N GLU A 135 -3.91 -18.97 18.47
CA GLU A 135 -3.54 -19.72 19.66
C GLU A 135 -3.49 -21.25 19.38
N ASN A 136 -2.41 -21.88 19.81
CA ASN A 136 -2.11 -23.30 19.60
C ASN A 136 -1.86 -23.71 18.15
N ASP A 137 -1.70 -22.77 17.21
CA ASP A 137 -1.18 -23.11 15.89
C ASP A 137 0.23 -23.71 16.03
N THR A 138 0.47 -24.77 15.28
CA THR A 138 1.73 -25.51 15.26
C THR A 138 2.36 -25.55 13.88
N TYR A 139 1.68 -25.13 12.81
CA TYR A 139 2.28 -25.13 11.47
C TYR A 139 2.96 -23.78 11.21
N LEU A 140 4.24 -23.67 11.55
CA LEU A 140 5.01 -22.42 11.49
C LEU A 140 6.30 -22.63 10.70
N MET A 141 6.45 -21.99 9.55
CA MET A 141 7.56 -22.18 8.62
C MET A 141 8.80 -21.33 8.96
N GLY A 142 8.68 -20.30 9.79
CA GLY A 142 9.81 -19.47 10.22
C GLY A 142 10.35 -19.82 11.61
N SER A 143 11.40 -19.11 12.01
CA SER A 143 11.93 -19.15 13.38
C SER A 143 10.86 -18.78 14.42
N LEU A 144 10.67 -19.63 15.44
CA LEU A 144 9.60 -19.46 16.46
C LEU A 144 9.59 -18.09 17.16
N GLY A 145 10.75 -17.45 17.31
CA GLY A 145 10.87 -16.11 17.88
C GLY A 145 10.14 -15.01 17.10
N GLU A 146 9.86 -15.25 15.82
CA GLU A 146 9.12 -14.37 14.91
C GLU A 146 7.60 -14.49 15.05
N TYR A 147 7.12 -15.36 15.95
CA TYR A 147 5.70 -15.61 16.14
C TYR A 147 5.22 -15.25 17.54
N ARG A 148 3.96 -14.81 17.63
CA ARG A 148 3.21 -14.76 18.89
C ARG A 148 1.80 -15.27 18.67
N TYR A 149 1.26 -15.95 19.68
CA TYR A 149 -0.14 -16.34 19.67
C TYR A 149 -1.06 -15.14 19.89
N MET A 150 -2.16 -15.10 19.14
CA MET A 150 -3.30 -14.25 19.41
C MET A 150 -4.53 -15.09 19.78
N PRO A 151 -5.39 -14.64 20.71
CA PRO A 151 -6.55 -15.40 21.14
C PRO A 151 -7.50 -15.71 19.98
N LYS A 152 -8.08 -16.91 19.97
CA LYS A 152 -9.06 -17.31 18.93
C LYS A 152 -10.26 -16.36 18.82
N SER A 153 -10.68 -15.72 19.92
CA SER A 153 -11.80 -14.79 19.95
C SER A 153 -11.61 -13.53 19.10
N VAL A 154 -10.36 -13.17 18.78
CA VAL A 154 -10.00 -12.03 17.94
C VAL A 154 -9.35 -12.45 16.62
N PHE A 155 -9.17 -13.76 16.42
CA PHE A 155 -8.71 -14.34 15.16
C PHE A 155 -9.90 -14.45 14.20
N VAL A 156 -9.74 -13.95 12.98
CA VAL A 156 -10.77 -14.01 11.95
C VAL A 156 -10.30 -15.00 10.89
N ASP A 157 -11.06 -16.07 10.72
CA ASP A 157 -10.80 -17.14 9.73
C ASP A 157 -10.97 -16.59 8.31
N SER A 158 -9.96 -15.90 7.76
CA SER A 158 -9.69 -15.69 6.31
C SER A 158 -8.81 -14.47 6.02
N ASP A 159 -8.76 -13.49 6.93
CA ASP A 159 -8.24 -12.15 6.63
C ASP A 159 -6.87 -11.88 7.27
N VAL A 160 -5.80 -12.30 6.60
CA VAL A 160 -4.45 -11.85 6.99
C VAL A 160 -4.34 -10.35 6.74
N LYS A 161 -3.90 -9.61 7.77
CA LYS A 161 -3.56 -8.19 7.65
C LYS A 161 -2.05 -8.05 7.56
N VAL A 162 -1.56 -7.26 6.62
CA VAL A 162 -0.12 -7.07 6.39
C VAL A 162 0.21 -5.61 6.59
N ILE A 163 1.08 -5.29 7.54
CA ILE A 163 1.49 -3.92 7.87
C ILE A 163 2.95 -3.74 7.45
N PHE A 164 3.25 -2.70 6.68
CA PHE A 164 4.58 -2.45 6.13
C PHE A 164 4.74 -0.98 5.74
N GLY A 165 5.87 -0.36 6.13
CA GLY A 165 6.04 1.09 5.93
C GLY A 165 4.84 1.87 6.50
N ASP A 166 4.30 2.80 5.73
CA ASP A 166 3.09 3.56 6.08
C ASP A 166 1.79 2.91 5.52
N CYS A 167 1.81 1.59 5.31
CA CYS A 167 0.72 0.84 4.67
C CYS A 167 0.14 -0.24 5.59
N ILE A 168 -1.16 -0.49 5.43
CA ILE A 168 -1.82 -1.71 5.88
C ILE A 168 -2.58 -2.33 4.71
N ALA A 169 -2.45 -3.64 4.53
CA ALA A 169 -3.19 -4.42 3.56
C ALA A 169 -4.12 -5.42 4.22
N TYR A 170 -5.29 -5.63 3.62
CA TYR A 170 -6.26 -6.65 3.99
C TYR A 170 -6.37 -7.63 2.83
N LEU A 171 -6.08 -8.91 3.07
CA LEU A 171 -6.54 -9.96 2.19
C LEU A 171 -8.00 -10.25 2.54
N VAL A 172 -8.90 -10.17 1.57
CA VAL A 172 -10.33 -10.41 1.76
C VAL A 172 -10.86 -11.34 0.66
N SER A 173 -11.76 -12.24 1.04
CA SER A 173 -12.44 -13.15 0.10
C SER A 173 -13.93 -12.80 -0.01
N TRP A 174 -14.28 -11.89 -0.90
CA TRP A 174 -15.68 -11.48 -1.12
C TRP A 174 -16.20 -12.14 -2.40
N LYS A 175 -17.24 -12.98 -2.30
CA LYS A 175 -17.97 -13.54 -3.46
C LYS A 175 -17.03 -14.21 -4.48
N ASP A 176 -16.24 -15.18 -4.02
CA ASP A 176 -15.42 -16.09 -4.84
C ASP A 176 -14.22 -15.45 -5.59
N VAL A 177 -13.93 -14.16 -5.37
CA VAL A 177 -12.73 -13.50 -5.90
C VAL A 177 -11.85 -13.02 -4.75
N TRP A 178 -10.60 -13.48 -4.73
CA TRP A 178 -9.58 -12.98 -3.81
C TRP A 178 -9.23 -11.53 -4.14
N LYS A 179 -9.21 -10.69 -3.10
CA LYS A 179 -8.78 -9.30 -3.23
C LYS A 179 -7.79 -8.94 -2.13
N VAL A 180 -6.82 -8.11 -2.48
CA VAL A 180 -6.02 -7.35 -1.52
C VAL A 180 -6.43 -5.89 -1.62
N ILE A 181 -6.73 -5.28 -0.47
CA ILE A 181 -6.96 -3.84 -0.34
C ILE A 181 -5.82 -3.26 0.50
N ILE A 182 -5.01 -2.38 -0.09
CA ILE A 182 -3.90 -1.70 0.58
C ILE A 182 -4.32 -0.26 0.85
N LEU A 183 -4.25 0.15 2.11
CA LEU A 183 -4.42 1.53 2.55
C LEU A 183 -3.04 2.12 2.83
N ARG A 184 -2.71 3.23 2.16
CA ARG A 184 -1.43 3.96 2.30
C ARG A 184 -1.65 5.25 3.07
N GLU A 185 -1.99 5.09 4.34
CA GLU A 185 -2.27 6.20 5.25
C GLU A 185 -1.47 5.99 6.55
N PRO A 186 -0.47 6.86 6.85
CA PRO A 186 0.38 6.73 8.03
C PRO A 186 -0.39 6.63 9.33
N SER A 187 -1.48 7.41 9.48
CA SER A 187 -2.27 7.39 10.72
C SER A 187 -2.97 6.04 10.96
N ILE A 188 -3.50 5.43 9.90
CA ILE A 188 -4.18 4.12 9.94
C ILE A 188 -3.16 2.99 10.15
N SER A 189 -2.06 2.98 9.41
CA SER A 189 -1.02 1.95 9.57
C SER A 189 -0.35 2.03 10.95
N ALA A 190 -0.15 3.23 11.51
CA ALA A 190 0.35 3.40 12.87
C ALA A 190 -0.63 2.88 13.92
N GLU A 191 -1.95 3.03 13.73
CA GLU A 191 -2.96 2.42 14.60
C GLU A 191 -2.91 0.90 14.56
N ALA A 192 -2.88 0.32 13.36
CA ALA A 192 -2.75 -1.12 13.20
C ALA A 192 -1.46 -1.67 13.82
N THR A 193 -0.35 -0.92 13.69
CA THR A 193 0.92 -1.25 14.34
C THR A 193 0.78 -1.27 15.86
N ARG A 194 0.12 -0.28 16.47
CA ARG A 194 -0.12 -0.28 17.93
C ARG A 194 -0.94 -1.49 18.38
N ILE A 195 -1.96 -1.87 17.61
CA ILE A 195 -2.78 -3.07 17.91
C ILE A 195 -1.92 -4.33 17.78
N PHE A 196 -1.12 -4.44 16.72
CA PHE A 196 -0.18 -5.54 16.54
C PHE A 196 0.78 -5.65 17.73
N GLU A 197 1.41 -4.54 18.12
CA GLU A 197 2.38 -4.52 19.22
C GLU A 197 1.75 -4.85 20.57
N PHE A 198 0.49 -4.46 20.78
CA PHE A 198 -0.25 -4.89 21.97
C PHE A 198 -0.32 -6.41 22.04
N PHE A 199 -0.82 -7.07 20.98
CA PHE A 199 -0.86 -8.54 20.92
C PHE A 199 0.54 -9.17 20.99
N TRP A 200 1.53 -8.57 20.34
CA TRP A 200 2.91 -9.03 20.38
C TRP A 200 3.49 -9.02 21.79
N SER A 201 3.14 -8.00 22.59
CA SER A 201 3.64 -7.83 23.96
C SER A 201 3.04 -8.82 24.97
N VAL A 202 1.80 -9.25 24.75
CA VAL A 202 1.07 -10.15 25.67
C VAL A 202 1.03 -11.61 25.17
N GLY A 203 1.21 -11.82 23.88
CA GLY A 203 1.18 -13.13 23.25
C GLY A 203 2.35 -13.99 23.70
N GLN A 204 2.11 -15.29 23.82
CA GLN A 204 3.17 -16.26 24.11
C GLN A 204 3.91 -16.63 22.83
N ILE A 205 5.19 -16.98 22.95
CA ILE A 205 5.97 -17.54 21.85
C ILE A 205 5.54 -18.99 21.65
N PRO A 206 5.23 -19.43 20.42
CA PRO A 206 5.08 -20.85 20.11
C PRO A 206 6.33 -21.63 20.52
N THR A 207 6.15 -22.83 21.05
CA THR A 207 7.28 -23.66 21.55
C THR A 207 7.69 -24.76 20.58
N THR A 208 6.83 -25.08 19.60
CA THR A 208 7.04 -26.15 18.63
C THR A 208 6.48 -25.75 17.27
N SER A 209 7.04 -26.33 16.20
CA SER A 209 6.46 -26.30 14.86
C SER A 209 6.37 -27.72 14.28
N THR A 210 5.30 -27.98 13.53
CA THR A 210 5.04 -29.20 12.74
C THR A 210 5.33 -28.99 11.25
N ALA A 211 5.77 -27.80 10.84
CA ALA A 211 6.03 -27.49 9.43
C ALA A 211 7.24 -28.26 8.90
N GLU A 212 7.05 -28.97 7.77
CA GLU A 212 8.13 -29.66 7.06
C GLU A 212 8.88 -28.73 6.10
N ILE A 213 8.20 -27.67 5.65
CA ILE A 213 8.74 -26.61 4.79
C ILE A 213 9.10 -25.43 5.67
N LEU A 214 10.33 -24.92 5.56
CA LEU A 214 10.80 -23.77 6.33
C LEU A 214 11.17 -22.58 5.44
N TYR A 215 11.05 -21.36 5.95
CA TYR A 215 11.52 -20.16 5.24
C TYR A 215 13.04 -20.06 5.24
N GLU A 216 13.70 -20.51 6.31
CA GLU A 216 15.15 -20.66 6.35
C GLU A 216 15.54 -21.89 5.54
N GLU A 217 16.24 -21.69 4.41
CA GLU A 217 16.93 -22.78 3.74
C GLU A 217 17.99 -23.34 4.70
N LYS A 218 18.02 -24.67 4.92
CA LYS A 218 19.09 -25.30 5.70
C LYS A 218 20.41 -24.88 5.08
N THR A 219 21.20 -24.09 5.81
CA THR A 219 22.55 -23.76 5.40
C THR A 219 23.30 -25.09 5.29
N GLN A 220 23.71 -25.44 4.08
CA GLN A 220 24.56 -26.60 3.83
C GLN A 220 25.95 -26.35 4.39
#